data_AF-A0A0H3DBY5-F1
#
_entry.id   AF-A0A0H3DBY5-F1
#
_cell.length_a   1.000
_cell.length_b   1.000
_cell.length_c   1.000
_cell.angle_alpha   90.00
_cell.angle_beta   90.00
_cell.angle_gamma   90.00
#
_symmetry.space_group_name_H-M   'P 1'
#
loop_
_entity.id
_entity.type
_entity.pdbx_description
1 polymer ?
#
loop_
_entity_poly.entity_id
_entity_poly.type
_entity_poly.pdbx_seq_one_letter_code
_entity_poly.pdbx_strand_id
1 'polypeptide(L)'
;MIRRTIARGTTIVTAVVASLGLATTVALAGDNNHNGQVDYGDTGTAVWCAQHVVHSYAGISVGSSGEDSDFGSATRQGVRNYQSRNSLGIDGQVGPLTGHNMREFVNQLHHQAIQDHDNALVQDTLHWLNICPSAASVFN
;
A
#
# COMPACT_ATOMS: atom_id res chain seq x y z
N MET A 1 50.39 26.18 -23.42
CA MET A 1 50.20 26.78 -22.08
C MET A 1 49.96 25.66 -21.08
N ILE A 2 50.68 25.71 -19.96
CA ILE A 2 50.87 24.66 -18.96
C ILE A 2 49.80 24.82 -17.87
N ARG A 3 49.19 23.73 -17.38
CA ARG A 3 49.35 23.24 -15.98
C ARG A 3 48.58 21.94 -15.72
N ARG A 4 49.34 20.95 -15.28
CA ARG A 4 48.94 19.68 -14.67
C ARG A 4 48.53 19.93 -13.22
N THR A 5 47.59 19.14 -12.69
CA THR A 5 47.60 18.78 -11.25
C THR A 5 47.00 17.39 -11.04
N ILE A 6 47.88 16.50 -10.56
CA ILE A 6 47.61 15.17 -10.05
C ILE A 6 47.33 15.34 -8.56
N ALA A 7 46.22 14.81 -8.05
CA ALA A 7 46.03 14.63 -6.61
C ALA A 7 46.23 13.15 -6.27
N ARG A 8 47.35 12.85 -5.61
CA ARG A 8 47.63 11.60 -4.90
C ARG A 8 47.21 11.80 -3.45
N GLY A 9 46.33 10.96 -2.94
CA GLY A 9 46.08 10.80 -1.51
C GLY A 9 46.04 9.32 -1.19
N THR A 10 47.07 8.81 -0.50
CA THR A 10 47.24 7.42 -0.10
C THR A 10 47.28 7.35 1.41
N THR A 11 46.42 6.50 2.03
CA THR A 11 46.59 5.76 3.31
C THR A 11 45.24 5.07 3.58
N ILE A 12 45.00 3.79 3.25
CA ILE A 12 45.37 2.54 3.96
C ILE A 12 45.20 2.64 5.48
N VAL A 13 44.22 1.92 6.05
CA VAL A 13 44.39 0.76 6.96
C VAL A 13 43.00 0.21 7.38
N THR A 14 42.76 -1.02 6.92
CA THR A 14 41.93 -2.14 7.40
C THR A 14 40.95 -1.96 8.56
N ALA A 15 39.72 -2.42 8.33
CA ALA A 15 39.04 -3.34 9.26
C ALA A 15 38.34 -4.44 8.44
N VAL A 16 38.87 -5.66 8.53
CA VAL A 16 38.15 -6.88 8.14
C VAL A 16 37.01 -7.04 9.14
N VAL A 17 35.76 -7.05 8.67
CA VAL A 17 34.65 -7.57 9.48
C VAL A 17 33.95 -8.65 8.68
N ALA A 18 33.81 -9.78 9.38
CA ALA A 18 33.36 -11.09 8.96
C ALA A 18 32.10 -11.10 8.05
N SER A 19 32.22 -11.90 6.99
CA SER A 19 31.19 -12.73 6.35
C SER A 19 29.73 -12.42 6.69
N LEU A 20 29.00 -11.96 5.66
CA LEU A 20 27.67 -12.44 5.24
C LEU A 20 26.84 -13.12 6.34
N GLY A 21 26.42 -12.35 7.33
CA GLY A 21 25.11 -12.56 7.93
C GLY A 21 24.11 -11.89 7.00
N LEU A 22 23.42 -12.64 6.16
CA LEU A 22 22.09 -12.23 5.69
C LEU A 22 21.19 -12.21 6.94
N ALA A 23 21.34 -11.17 7.76
CA ALA A 23 20.22 -10.74 8.57
C ALA A 23 19.22 -10.22 7.54
N THR A 24 18.34 -11.10 7.06
CA THR A 24 17.02 -10.67 6.61
C THR A 24 16.38 -10.05 7.84
N THR A 25 16.72 -8.80 8.12
CA THR A 25 15.84 -7.96 8.90
C THR A 25 14.60 -7.93 8.04
N VAL A 26 13.61 -8.74 8.43
CA VAL A 26 12.22 -8.45 8.11
C VAL A 26 12.05 -7.07 8.70
N ALA A 27 12.20 -6.03 7.88
CA ALA A 27 11.55 -4.79 8.18
C ALA A 27 10.08 -5.19 8.15
N LEU A 28 9.54 -5.52 9.33
CA LEU A 28 8.13 -5.28 9.57
C LEU A 28 8.02 -3.80 9.26
N ALA A 29 7.53 -3.47 8.05
CA ALA A 29 7.16 -2.11 7.72
C ALA A 29 6.33 -1.68 8.91
N GLY A 30 6.89 -0.79 9.73
CA GLY A 30 6.22 -0.35 10.93
C GLY A 30 4.86 0.12 10.47
N ASP A 31 3.80 -0.43 11.06
CA ASP A 31 2.46 0.07 10.89
C ASP A 31 2.50 1.56 11.22
N ASN A 32 2.67 2.39 10.19
CA ASN A 32 2.49 3.84 10.29
C ASN A 32 1.00 4.16 10.43
N ASN A 33 0.14 3.15 10.64
CA ASN A 33 -1.27 3.26 10.95
C ASN A 33 -1.44 4.13 12.21
N HIS A 34 -1.68 5.42 11.98
CA HIS A 34 -1.94 6.42 12.98
C HIS A 34 -3.27 6.10 13.67
N ASN A 35 -3.22 5.38 14.79
CA ASN A 35 -4.37 5.21 15.69
C ASN A 35 -5.62 4.60 15.00
N GLY A 36 -5.44 3.56 14.19
CA GLY A 36 -6.54 2.81 13.59
C GLY A 36 -7.15 3.45 12.36
N GLN A 37 -6.35 4.15 11.54
CA GLN A 37 -6.72 4.69 10.23
C GLN A 37 -5.51 4.63 9.26
N VAL A 38 -5.79 4.50 7.96
CA VAL A 38 -4.79 4.70 6.89
C VAL A 38 -5.04 6.05 6.24
N ASP A 39 -4.04 6.94 6.23
CA ASP A 39 -4.17 8.31 5.75
C ASP A 39 -2.92 8.80 4.99
N TYR A 40 -3.00 10.03 4.49
CA TYR A 40 -1.96 10.73 3.76
C TYR A 40 -0.59 10.66 4.43
N GLY A 41 0.40 10.19 3.67
CA GLY A 41 1.77 9.99 4.12
C GLY A 41 2.05 8.58 4.66
N ASP A 42 1.02 7.76 4.90
CA ASP A 42 1.22 6.35 5.21
C ASP A 42 1.72 5.60 3.96
N THR A 43 2.41 4.48 4.20
CA THR A 43 2.93 3.61 3.15
C THR A 43 2.78 2.14 3.52
N GLY A 44 2.93 1.25 2.54
CA GLY A 44 2.97 -0.20 2.73
C GLY A 44 1.65 -0.91 2.42
N THR A 45 1.52 -2.15 2.90
CA THR A 45 0.46 -3.07 2.48
C THR A 45 -0.95 -2.55 2.77
N ALA A 46 -1.15 -1.84 3.89
CA ALA A 46 -2.45 -1.26 4.21
C ALA A 46 -2.89 -0.19 3.18
N VAL A 47 -1.95 0.59 2.67
CA VAL A 47 -2.20 1.58 1.62
C VAL A 47 -2.51 0.90 0.30
N TRP A 48 -1.73 -0.11 -0.07
CA TRP A 48 -2.01 -0.93 -1.25
C TRP A 48 -3.42 -1.52 -1.19
N CYS A 49 -3.82 -2.08 -0.04
CA CYS A 49 -5.17 -2.62 0.16
C CYS A 49 -6.28 -1.59 -0.11
N ALA A 50 -6.11 -0.35 0.39
CA ALA A 50 -7.05 0.74 0.13
C ALA A 50 -7.02 1.18 -1.35
N GLN A 51 -5.83 1.36 -1.92
CA GLN A 51 -5.66 1.74 -3.32
C GLN A 51 -6.30 0.71 -4.24
N HIS A 52 -6.09 -0.58 -3.99
CA HIS A 52 -6.61 -1.67 -4.79
C HIS A 52 -8.14 -1.71 -4.82
N VAL A 53 -8.79 -1.50 -3.66
CA VAL A 53 -10.26 -1.40 -3.61
C VAL A 53 -10.77 -0.19 -4.39
N VAL A 54 -10.14 0.97 -4.20
CA VAL A 54 -10.57 2.21 -4.87
C VAL A 54 -10.34 2.14 -6.37
N HIS A 55 -9.18 1.65 -6.79
CA HIS A 55 -8.73 1.64 -8.17
C HIS A 55 -9.24 0.44 -8.96
N SER A 56 -8.84 -0.76 -8.56
CA SER A 56 -9.13 -1.99 -9.31
C SER A 56 -10.61 -2.39 -9.21
N TYR A 57 -11.23 -2.26 -8.03
CA TYR A 57 -12.61 -2.71 -7.84
C TYR A 57 -13.66 -1.61 -8.05
N ALA A 58 -13.44 -0.41 -7.51
CA ALA A 58 -14.39 0.69 -7.65
C ALA A 58 -14.18 1.52 -8.95
N GLY A 59 -13.11 1.27 -9.70
CA GLY A 59 -12.82 1.97 -10.95
C GLY A 59 -12.55 3.46 -10.76
N ILE A 60 -11.95 3.85 -9.64
CA ILE A 60 -11.62 5.24 -9.30
C ILE A 60 -10.11 5.42 -9.40
N SER A 61 -9.65 6.37 -10.21
CA SER A 61 -8.21 6.64 -10.30
C SER A 61 -7.63 7.10 -8.97
N VAL A 62 -6.49 6.51 -8.60
CA VAL A 62 -5.63 6.90 -7.46
C VAL A 62 -4.37 7.65 -7.95
N GLY A 63 -4.38 8.15 -9.19
CA GLY A 63 -3.26 8.83 -9.81
C GLY A 63 -2.48 7.96 -10.81
N SER A 64 -1.49 8.56 -11.47
CA SER A 64 -0.69 7.89 -12.51
C SER A 64 0.25 6.82 -11.98
N SER A 65 0.62 6.89 -10.70
CA SER A 65 1.44 5.87 -10.05
C SER A 65 0.68 4.58 -9.77
N GLY A 66 -0.66 4.63 -9.76
CA GLY A 66 -1.51 3.47 -9.47
C GLY A 66 -1.40 3.01 -8.02
N GLU A 67 -1.26 1.70 -7.84
CA GLU A 67 -1.24 1.04 -6.53
C GLU A 67 0.22 0.90 -6.04
N ASP A 68 0.85 2.04 -5.80
CA ASP A 68 2.27 2.15 -5.43
C ASP A 68 2.55 1.92 -3.94
N SER A 69 1.53 1.64 -3.13
CA SER A 69 1.61 1.53 -1.67
C SER A 69 1.96 2.85 -0.97
N ASP A 70 1.86 3.99 -1.63
CA ASP A 70 2.11 5.31 -1.06
C ASP A 70 0.81 6.14 -0.99
N PHE A 71 0.44 6.60 0.21
CA PHE A 71 -0.79 7.35 0.39
C PHE A 71 -0.56 8.83 0.04
N GLY A 72 -0.50 9.10 -1.26
CA GLY A 72 -0.38 10.45 -1.80
C GLY A 72 -1.71 11.22 -1.90
N SER A 73 -1.63 12.41 -2.50
CA SER A 73 -2.80 13.28 -2.71
C SER A 73 -3.83 12.67 -3.65
N ALA A 74 -3.37 11.92 -4.65
CA ALA A 74 -4.23 11.22 -5.60
C ALA A 74 -4.95 10.03 -4.95
N THR A 75 -4.26 9.23 -4.12
CA THR A 75 -4.87 8.20 -3.26
C THR A 75 -5.94 8.80 -2.37
N ARG A 76 -5.64 9.90 -1.67
CA ARG A 76 -6.60 10.63 -0.83
C ARG A 76 -7.85 11.06 -1.59
N GLN A 77 -7.68 11.61 -2.80
CA GLN A 77 -8.80 12.02 -3.63
C GLN A 77 -9.63 10.80 -4.11
N GLY A 78 -8.96 9.69 -4.43
CA GLY A 78 -9.62 8.42 -4.74
C GLY A 78 -10.48 7.92 -3.58
N VAL A 79 -9.95 7.94 -2.35
CA VAL A 79 -10.70 7.56 -1.13
C VAL A 79 -11.90 8.47 -0.93
N ARG A 80 -11.77 9.79 -1.09
CA ARG A 80 -12.93 10.72 -1.00
C ARG A 80 -14.02 10.40 -2.01
N ASN A 81 -13.63 10.07 -3.25
CA ASN A 81 -14.58 9.66 -4.28
C ASN A 81 -15.26 8.33 -3.92
N TYR A 82 -14.51 7.37 -3.39
CA TYR A 82 -15.05 6.10 -2.91
C TYR A 82 -16.05 6.31 -1.78
N GLN A 83 -15.70 7.12 -0.78
CA GLN A 83 -16.58 7.50 0.33
C GLN A 83 -17.86 8.17 -0.16
N SER A 84 -17.74 9.10 -1.12
CA SER A 84 -18.90 9.75 -1.72
C SER A 84 -19.82 8.78 -2.45
N ARG A 85 -19.27 7.78 -3.17
CA ARG A 85 -20.08 6.77 -3.87
C ARG A 85 -20.79 5.82 -2.92
N ASN A 86 -20.16 5.52 -1.78
CA ASN A 86 -20.69 4.60 -0.77
C ASN A 86 -21.45 5.31 0.36
N SER A 87 -21.74 6.61 0.22
CA SER A 87 -22.47 7.42 1.22
C SER A 87 -21.82 7.41 2.61
N LEU A 88 -20.50 7.42 2.67
CA LEU A 88 -19.69 7.49 3.90
C LEU A 88 -19.31 8.94 4.23
N GLY A 89 -18.74 9.15 5.42
CA GLY A 89 -18.09 10.42 5.76
C GLY A 89 -16.93 10.69 4.80
N ILE A 90 -16.95 11.84 4.12
CA ILE A 90 -15.98 12.19 3.06
C ILE A 90 -14.78 12.96 3.66
N ASP A 91 -13.95 12.27 4.42
CA ASP A 91 -12.74 12.82 5.06
C ASP A 91 -11.44 12.52 4.27
N GLY A 92 -11.48 11.52 3.37
CA GLY A 92 -10.33 11.04 2.61
C GLY A 92 -9.41 10.08 3.37
N GLN A 93 -9.85 9.62 4.54
CA GLN A 93 -9.12 8.71 5.42
C GLN A 93 -9.77 7.33 5.41
N VAL A 94 -8.98 6.27 5.48
CA VAL A 94 -9.51 4.91 5.63
C VAL A 94 -9.54 4.55 7.11
N GLY A 95 -10.56 5.05 7.79
CA GLY A 95 -10.88 4.62 9.17
C GLY A 95 -11.72 3.35 9.22
N PRO A 96 -12.11 2.87 10.42
CA PRO A 96 -12.79 1.58 10.59
C PRO A 96 -14.10 1.45 9.81
N LEU A 97 -14.88 2.53 9.71
CA LEU A 97 -16.12 2.50 8.92
C LEU A 97 -15.84 2.36 7.42
N THR A 98 -14.86 3.11 6.90
CA THR A 98 -14.44 3.05 5.50
C THR A 98 -13.83 1.68 5.18
N GLY A 99 -12.93 1.18 6.02
CA GLY A 99 -12.26 -0.11 5.83
C GLY A 99 -13.23 -1.30 5.95
N HIS A 100 -14.19 -1.26 6.88
CA HIS A 100 -15.26 -2.25 6.95
C HIS A 100 -16.09 -2.25 5.67
N ASN A 101 -16.51 -1.07 5.18
CA ASN A 101 -17.24 -0.96 3.93
C ASN A 101 -16.43 -1.48 2.72
N MET A 102 -15.13 -1.22 2.67
CA MET A 102 -14.23 -1.77 1.64
C MET A 102 -14.21 -3.30 1.70
N ARG A 103 -14.09 -3.91 2.89
CA ARG A 103 -14.14 -5.37 3.00
C ARG A 103 -15.47 -5.94 2.54
N GLU A 104 -16.60 -5.35 2.95
CA GLU A 104 -17.91 -5.79 2.50
C GLU A 104 -18.07 -5.70 0.98
N PHE A 105 -17.55 -4.63 0.38
CA PHE A 105 -17.52 -4.48 -1.07
C PHE A 105 -16.71 -5.59 -1.75
N VAL A 106 -15.53 -5.95 -1.22
CA VAL A 106 -14.72 -7.06 -1.74
C VAL A 106 -15.42 -8.41 -1.56
N ASN A 107 -16.05 -8.67 -0.41
CA ASN A 107 -16.83 -9.89 -0.18
C ASN A 107 -17.98 -10.02 -1.20
N GLN A 108 -18.72 -8.94 -1.44
CA GLN A 108 -19.79 -8.91 -2.44
C GLN A 108 -19.25 -9.18 -3.85
N LEU A 109 -18.15 -8.53 -4.21
CA LEU A 109 -17.49 -8.72 -5.50
C LEU A 109 -16.99 -10.16 -5.69
N HIS A 110 -16.44 -10.76 -4.63
CA HIS A 110 -16.01 -12.16 -4.63
C HIS A 110 -17.18 -13.12 -4.90
N HIS A 111 -18.30 -12.93 -4.19
CA HIS A 111 -19.51 -13.74 -4.42
C HIS A 111 -20.03 -13.60 -5.85
N GLN A 112 -20.03 -12.38 -6.40
CA GLN A 112 -20.42 -12.11 -7.78
C GLN A 112 -19.49 -12.81 -8.78
N ALA A 113 -18.18 -12.71 -8.58
CA ALA A 113 -17.17 -13.34 -9.44
C ALA A 113 -17.31 -14.86 -9.52
N ILE A 114 -17.73 -15.52 -8.43
CA ILE A 114 -18.05 -16.96 -8.41
C ILE A 114 -19.23 -17.27 -9.33
N GLN A 115 -20.29 -16.46 -9.30
CA GLN A 115 -21.47 -16.66 -10.15
C GLN A 115 -21.14 -16.43 -11.63
N ASP A 116 -20.28 -15.47 -11.91
CA ASP A 116 -19.87 -15.11 -13.27
C ASP A 116 -18.79 -16.05 -13.84
N HIS A 117 -18.31 -17.00 -13.03
CA HIS A 117 -17.19 -17.89 -13.34
C HIS A 117 -15.90 -17.14 -13.72
N ASP A 118 -15.70 -15.94 -13.18
CA ASP A 118 -14.47 -15.16 -13.37
C ASP A 118 -13.39 -15.63 -12.40
N ASN A 119 -12.64 -16.65 -12.82
CA ASN A 119 -11.58 -17.21 -12.00
C ASN A 119 -10.49 -16.19 -11.64
N ALA A 120 -10.22 -15.18 -12.48
CA ALA A 120 -9.18 -14.20 -12.19
C ALA A 120 -9.63 -13.28 -11.05
N LEU A 121 -10.85 -12.76 -11.13
CA LEU A 121 -11.43 -11.90 -10.09
C LEU A 121 -11.66 -12.68 -8.78
N VAL A 122 -12.03 -13.96 -8.86
CA VAL A 122 -12.12 -14.84 -7.68
C VAL A 122 -10.78 -14.94 -6.96
N GLN A 123 -9.67 -15.19 -7.69
CA GLN A 123 -8.35 -15.31 -7.05
C GLN A 123 -7.87 -13.98 -6.48
N ASP A 124 -8.11 -12.88 -7.18
CA ASP A 124 -7.68 -11.55 -6.78
C ASP A 124 -8.43 -11.08 -5.51
N THR A 125 -9.76 -11.22 -5.48
CA THR A 125 -10.57 -10.91 -4.29
C THR A 125 -10.23 -11.82 -3.10
N LEU A 126 -9.95 -13.11 -3.33
CA LEU A 126 -9.47 -14.02 -2.27
C LEU A 126 -8.10 -13.58 -1.74
N HIS A 127 -7.19 -13.15 -2.62
CA HIS A 127 -5.88 -12.65 -2.22
C HIS A 127 -6.03 -11.44 -1.29
N TRP A 128 -6.87 -10.48 -1.68
CA TRP A 128 -7.17 -9.30 -0.87
C TRP A 128 -7.77 -9.69 0.49
N LEU A 129 -8.79 -10.56 0.51
CA LEU A 129 -9.46 -10.98 1.74
C LEU A 129 -8.56 -11.74 2.73
N ASN A 130 -7.51 -12.41 2.25
CA ASN A 130 -6.56 -13.12 3.10
C ASN A 130 -5.45 -12.22 3.65
N ILE A 131 -5.07 -11.15 2.94
CA ILE A 131 -3.91 -10.32 3.30
C ILE A 131 -4.35 -9.05 4.02
N CYS A 132 -5.34 -8.34 3.49
CA CYS A 132 -5.66 -6.98 3.92
C CYS A 132 -6.21 -6.86 5.36
N PRO A 133 -7.05 -7.78 5.87
CA PRO A 133 -7.48 -7.74 7.27
C PRO A 133 -6.33 -7.87 8.28
N SER A 134 -5.22 -8.50 7.89
CA SER A 134 -4.01 -8.60 8.71
C SER A 134 -3.09 -7.39 8.57
N ALA A 135 -3.17 -6.67 7.45
CA ALA A 135 -2.34 -5.50 7.15
C ALA A 135 -2.79 -4.25 7.92
N ALA A 136 -4.09 -4.14 8.23
CA ALA A 136 -4.58 -3.10 9.13
C ALA A 136 -5.92 -3.50 9.76
N SER A 137 -6.08 -3.17 11.04
CA SER A 137 -7.32 -3.44 11.79
C SER A 137 -8.55 -2.72 11.25
N VAL A 138 -8.38 -1.71 10.39
CA VAL A 138 -9.50 -0.99 9.76
C VAL A 138 -10.29 -1.85 8.78
N PHE A 139 -9.69 -2.91 8.25
CA PHE A 139 -10.34 -3.85 7.34
C PHE A 139 -11.00 -5.03 8.08
N ASN A 140 -11.04 -5.01 9.41
CA ASN A 140 -11.66 -6.06 10.23
C ASN A 140 -13.15 -5.90 10.50
#